data_AF-S7VG73-F1
#
_entry.id   AF-S7VG73-F1
#
_cell.length_a   1.000
_cell.length_b   1.000
_cell.length_c   1.000
_cell.angle_alpha   90.00
_cell.angle_beta   90.00
_cell.angle_gamma   90.00
#
_symmetry.space_group_name_H-M   'P 1'
#
loop_
_entity.id
_entity.type
_entity.pdbx_description
1 polymer ?
#
loop_
_entity_poly.entity_id
_entity_poly.type
_entity_poly.pdbx_seq_one_letter_code
_entity_poly.pdbx_strand_id
1 'polypeptide(L)'
;MKKAYFQAVSNSSWANYGYLVAFEFSDSLSDEMERLNQSFGIGIIELNANPYRSKILFPATYRDLDFKTIDKLCKINNEFEQFIEQTDRLMTAQERYYKSTEKELDEFCDTYFDNDTEIEKYCKEKYIPNGK
;
A
#
# COMPACT_ATOMS: atom_id res chain seq x y z
N MET A 1 -6.17 9.45 -15.52
CA MET A 1 -6.67 8.97 -14.22
C MET A 1 -7.31 7.59 -14.31
N LYS A 2 -8.38 7.39 -15.08
CA LYS A 2 -9.08 6.10 -15.23
C LYS A 2 -8.17 4.85 -15.40
N LYS A 3 -7.15 4.92 -16.27
CA LYS A 3 -6.16 3.83 -16.44
C LYS A 3 -5.44 3.47 -15.14
N ALA A 4 -4.95 4.48 -14.40
CA ALA A 4 -4.25 4.27 -13.13
C ALA A 4 -5.20 3.73 -12.05
N TYR A 5 -6.45 4.21 -12.02
CA TYR A 5 -7.46 3.68 -11.11
C TYR A 5 -7.72 2.19 -11.35
N PHE A 6 -7.94 1.77 -12.60
CA PHE A 6 -8.14 0.34 -12.91
C PHE A 6 -6.88 -0.50 -12.68
N GLN A 7 -5.69 0.08 -12.81
CA GLN A 7 -4.46 -0.60 -12.40
C GLN A 7 -4.45 -0.82 -10.87
N ALA A 8 -4.85 0.17 -10.08
CA ALA A 8 -4.97 0.02 -8.63
C ALA A 8 -6.00 -1.05 -8.27
N VAL A 9 -7.17 -1.09 -8.94
CA VAL A 9 -8.16 -2.17 -8.79
C VAL A 9 -7.49 -3.52 -9.06
N SER A 10 -6.85 -3.70 -10.22
CA SER A 10 -6.25 -4.98 -10.59
C SER A 10 -5.15 -5.44 -9.63
N ASN A 11 -4.34 -4.51 -9.10
CA ASN A 11 -3.17 -4.84 -8.28
C ASN A 11 -3.49 -5.01 -6.80
N SER A 12 -4.59 -4.43 -6.30
CA SER A 12 -4.90 -4.38 -4.87
C SER A 12 -6.22 -5.05 -4.49
N SER A 13 -6.93 -5.68 -5.44
CA SER A 13 -8.19 -6.38 -5.14
C SER A 13 -8.02 -7.57 -4.19
N TRP A 14 -6.79 -8.10 -4.03
CA TRP A 14 -6.50 -9.16 -3.07
C TRP A 14 -6.40 -8.66 -1.62
N ALA A 15 -6.16 -7.36 -1.42
CA ALA A 15 -5.95 -6.76 -0.11
C ALA A 15 -7.26 -6.27 0.50
N ASN A 16 -7.30 -6.19 1.84
CA ASN A 16 -8.49 -5.72 2.56
C ASN A 16 -8.84 -4.26 2.24
N TYR A 17 -7.82 -3.41 2.00
CA TYR A 17 -8.00 -2.01 1.61
C TYR A 17 -7.04 -1.68 0.48
N GLY A 18 -7.60 -1.35 -0.70
CA GLY A 18 -6.82 -0.90 -1.84
C GLY A 18 -6.86 0.62 -1.97
N TYR A 19 -5.71 1.26 -2.18
CA TYR A 19 -5.60 2.71 -2.37
C TYR A 19 -4.91 3.06 -3.69
N LEU A 20 -5.43 4.08 -4.37
CA LEU A 20 -4.72 4.84 -5.38
C LEU A 20 -4.12 6.08 -4.70
N VAL A 21 -2.79 6.22 -4.81
CA VAL A 21 -2.05 7.29 -4.15
C VAL A 21 -1.37 8.15 -5.22
N ALA A 22 -1.53 9.48 -5.13
CA ALA A 22 -0.85 10.42 -6.01
C ALA A 22 -0.60 11.77 -5.32
N PHE A 23 0.37 12.52 -5.82
CA PHE A 23 0.71 13.85 -5.32
C PHE A 23 -0.28 14.94 -5.76
N GLU A 24 -0.85 14.78 -6.96
CA GLU A 24 -1.79 15.73 -7.54
C GLU A 24 -2.94 14.99 -8.21
N PHE A 25 -4.15 15.47 -7.95
CA PHE A 25 -5.35 15.12 -8.69
C PHE A 25 -5.92 16.39 -9.33
N SER A 26 -6.51 16.27 -10.52
CA SER A 26 -7.24 17.40 -11.10
C SER A 26 -8.58 17.56 -10.39
N ASP A 27 -8.88 18.76 -9.90
CA ASP A 27 -10.16 19.10 -9.25
C ASP A 27 -11.36 18.73 -10.13
N SER A 28 -11.21 18.85 -11.46
CA SER A 28 -12.24 18.48 -12.44
C SER A 28 -12.63 17.00 -12.43
N LEU A 29 -11.86 16.14 -11.76
CA LEU A 29 -12.08 14.70 -11.70
C LEU A 29 -12.72 14.24 -10.39
N SER A 30 -13.04 15.15 -9.46
CA SER A 30 -13.60 14.80 -8.15
C SER A 30 -14.82 13.89 -8.25
N ASP A 31 -15.80 14.27 -9.08
CA ASP A 31 -17.03 13.49 -9.27
C ASP A 31 -16.76 12.13 -9.93
N GLU A 32 -15.78 12.04 -10.84
CA GLU A 32 -15.38 10.75 -11.43
C GLU A 32 -14.71 9.85 -10.40
N MET A 33 -13.82 10.41 -9.58
CA MET A 33 -13.13 9.70 -8.49
C MET A 33 -14.11 9.16 -7.46
N GLU A 34 -15.08 9.99 -7.04
CA GLU A 34 -16.13 9.57 -6.12
C GLU A 34 -16.95 8.42 -6.70
N ARG A 35 -17.41 8.54 -7.95
CA ARG A 35 -18.17 7.47 -8.62
C ARG A 35 -17.36 6.18 -8.73
N LEU A 36 -16.07 6.27 -9.04
CA LEU A 36 -15.17 5.13 -9.12
C LEU A 36 -14.98 4.48 -7.74
N ASN A 37 -14.77 5.28 -6.70
CA ASN A 37 -14.66 4.81 -5.31
C ASN A 37 -15.93 4.08 -4.88
N GLN A 38 -17.12 4.65 -5.11
CA GLN A 38 -18.39 4.00 -4.79
C GLN A 38 -18.61 2.70 -5.57
N SER A 39 -18.18 2.66 -6.84
CA SER A 39 -18.40 1.51 -7.73
C SER A 39 -17.44 0.35 -7.48
N PHE A 40 -16.19 0.65 -7.12
CA PHE A 40 -15.12 -0.36 -7.04
C PHE A 40 -14.52 -0.49 -5.65
N GLY A 41 -14.62 0.52 -4.78
CA GLY A 41 -14.12 0.51 -3.40
C GLY A 41 -12.63 0.79 -3.22
N ILE A 42 -11.93 1.29 -4.25
CA ILE A 42 -10.53 1.74 -4.10
C ILE A 42 -10.53 3.14 -3.49
N GLY A 43 -9.85 3.29 -2.36
CA GLY A 43 -9.65 4.57 -1.71
C GLY A 43 -8.66 5.44 -2.47
N ILE A 44 -8.66 6.73 -2.17
CA ILE A 44 -7.79 7.71 -2.82
C ILE A 44 -7.09 8.54 -1.75
N ILE A 45 -5.76 8.56 -1.80
CA ILE A 45 -4.91 9.37 -0.93
C ILE A 45 -4.21 10.42 -1.78
N GLU A 46 -4.38 11.69 -1.40
CA GLU A 46 -3.59 12.80 -1.92
C GLU A 46 -2.38 12.99 -1.01
N LEU A 47 -1.19 12.78 -1.58
CA LEU A 47 0.08 13.00 -0.89
C LEU A 47 0.45 14.47 -0.91
N ASN A 48 1.07 14.91 0.18
CA ASN A 48 1.73 16.19 0.25
C ASN A 48 3.22 15.99 0.52
N ALA A 49 4.04 16.94 0.06
CA ALA A 49 5.47 16.97 0.31
C ALA A 49 5.80 16.96 1.81
N ASN A 50 4.92 17.55 2.62
CA ASN A 50 4.88 17.33 4.05
C ASN A 50 3.92 16.16 4.35
N PRO A 51 4.41 14.98 4.80
CA PRO A 51 3.58 13.79 5.01
C PRO A 51 2.36 14.05 5.91
N TYR A 52 2.51 14.92 6.91
CA TYR A 52 1.45 15.31 7.86
C TYR A 52 0.31 16.13 7.23
N ARG A 53 0.49 16.60 5.99
CA ARG A 53 -0.54 17.31 5.21
C ARG A 53 -1.18 16.43 4.14
N SER A 54 -0.75 15.18 4.00
CA SER A 54 -1.42 14.22 3.12
C SER A 54 -2.82 13.93 3.68
N LYS A 55 -3.78 13.65 2.80
CA LYS A 55 -5.16 13.38 3.21
C LYS A 55 -5.79 12.25 2.41
N ILE A 56 -6.69 11.54 3.06
CA ILE A 56 -7.59 10.59 2.40
C ILE A 56 -8.72 11.41 1.77
N LEU A 57 -8.80 11.43 0.44
CA LEU A 57 -9.89 12.07 -0.29
C LEU A 57 -11.15 11.22 -0.22
N PHE A 58 -11.00 9.91 -0.45
CA PHE A 58 -12.07 8.93 -0.37
C PHE A 58 -11.54 7.67 0.35
N PRO A 59 -12.20 7.18 1.40
CA PRO A 59 -11.76 5.98 2.10
C PRO A 59 -11.92 4.73 1.21
N ALA A 60 -11.03 3.75 1.39
CA ALA A 60 -11.18 2.46 0.74
C ALA A 60 -12.27 1.63 1.43
N THR A 61 -13.00 0.83 0.65
CA THR A 61 -13.98 -0.12 1.18
C THR A 61 -13.25 -1.39 1.62
N TYR A 62 -13.57 -1.89 2.80
CA TYR A 62 -13.07 -3.19 3.28
C TYR A 62 -13.50 -4.32 2.33
N ARG A 63 -12.58 -5.24 2.05
CA ARG A 63 -12.87 -6.49 1.35
C ARG A 63 -12.37 -7.67 2.16
N ASP A 64 -13.17 -8.75 2.18
CA ASP A 64 -12.72 -10.03 2.69
C ASP A 64 -11.63 -10.62 1.79
N LEU A 65 -10.73 -11.40 2.37
CA LEU A 65 -9.67 -12.06 1.61
C LEU A 65 -10.26 -13.12 0.68
N ASP A 66 -10.01 -12.97 -0.63
CA ASP A 66 -10.31 -13.99 -1.63
C ASP A 66 -9.11 -14.91 -1.82
N PHE A 67 -9.09 -16.02 -1.08
CA PHE A 67 -8.03 -17.03 -1.15
C PHE A 67 -7.82 -17.61 -2.56
N LYS A 68 -8.84 -17.64 -3.43
CA LYS A 68 -8.67 -18.11 -4.81
C LYS A 68 -7.84 -17.12 -5.61
N THR A 69 -8.07 -15.83 -5.40
CA THR A 69 -7.28 -14.77 -6.03
C THR A 69 -5.86 -14.76 -5.48
N ILE A 70 -5.68 -14.90 -4.17
CA ILE A 70 -4.35 -14.96 -3.53
C ILE A 70 -3.55 -16.16 -4.04
N ASP A 71 -4.13 -17.37 -4.07
CA ASP A 71 -3.47 -18.58 -4.61
C ASP A 71 -3.05 -18.42 -6.08
N LYS A 72 -3.91 -17.77 -6.88
CA LYS A 72 -3.56 -17.45 -8.27
C LYS A 72 -2.40 -16.45 -8.36
N LEU A 73 -2.34 -15.45 -7.48
CA LEU A 73 -1.25 -14.48 -7.44
C LEU A 73 0.07 -15.12 -7.03
N CYS A 74 0.08 -16.04 -6.05
CA CYS A 74 1.28 -16.80 -5.67
C CYS A 74 1.88 -17.52 -6.89
N LYS A 75 1.04 -18.14 -7.72
CA LYS A 75 1.48 -18.85 -8.95
C LYS A 75 2.04 -17.92 -10.04
N ILE A 76 1.71 -16.63 -10.01
CA ILE A 76 2.13 -15.64 -11.01
C ILE A 76 3.37 -14.88 -10.54
N ASN A 77 3.48 -14.63 -9.23
CA ASN A 77 4.55 -13.84 -8.64
C ASN A 77 5.16 -14.59 -7.45
N ASN A 78 6.37 -15.10 -7.63
CA ASN A 78 7.11 -15.85 -6.62
C ASN A 78 7.46 -14.98 -5.39
N GLU A 79 7.69 -13.68 -5.54
CA GLU A 79 7.91 -12.79 -4.38
C GLU A 79 6.62 -12.64 -3.56
N PHE A 80 5.47 -12.58 -4.23
CA PHE A 80 4.17 -12.56 -3.54
C PHE A 80 3.89 -13.88 -2.83
N GLU A 81 4.23 -15.03 -3.44
CA GLU A 81 4.13 -16.33 -2.77
C GLU A 81 4.98 -16.37 -1.49
N GLN A 82 6.25 -15.93 -1.58
CA GLN A 82 7.15 -15.87 -0.43
C GLN A 82 6.61 -14.95 0.67
N PHE A 83 6.05 -13.80 0.30
CA PHE A 83 5.40 -12.88 1.24
C PHE A 83 4.26 -13.57 2.01
N ILE A 84 3.38 -14.30 1.31
CA ILE A 84 2.26 -15.02 1.92
C ILE A 84 2.77 -16.15 2.84
N GLU A 85 3.78 -16.92 2.42
CA GLU A 85 4.37 -17.96 3.26
C GLU A 85 5.00 -17.41 4.54
N GLN A 86 5.77 -16.33 4.44
CA GLN A 86 6.39 -15.71 5.61
C GLN A 86 5.35 -15.10 6.56
N THR A 87 4.30 -14.50 6.01
CA THR A 87 3.16 -14.00 6.79
C THR A 87 2.48 -15.15 7.55
N ASP A 88 2.21 -16.28 6.90
CA ASP A 88 1.61 -17.47 7.55
C ASP A 88 2.52 -18.04 8.65
N ARG A 89 3.84 -18.12 8.41
CA ARG A 89 4.81 -18.54 9.42
C ARG A 89 4.81 -17.61 10.63
N LEU A 90 4.76 -16.29 10.42
CA LEU A 90 4.71 -15.32 11.52
C LEU A 90 3.41 -15.47 12.35
N MET A 91 2.28 -15.61 11.66
CA MET A 91 0.97 -15.77 12.30
C MET A 91 0.83 -17.07 13.09
N THR A 92 1.56 -18.12 12.71
CA THR A 92 1.53 -19.44 13.34
C THR A 92 2.75 -19.70 14.24
N ALA A 93 3.69 -18.75 14.34
CA ALA A 93 4.91 -18.90 15.10
C ALA A 93 4.63 -19.10 16.60
N GLN A 94 5.35 -20.06 17.20
CA GLN A 94 5.38 -20.17 18.66
C GLN A 94 6.12 -18.96 19.25
N GLU A 95 5.75 -18.54 20.45
CA GLU A 95 6.28 -17.34 21.11
C GLU A 95 7.82 -17.28 21.12
N ARG A 96 8.51 -18.42 21.29
CA ARG A 96 9.97 -18.50 21.29
C ARG A 96 10.64 -18.23 19.92
N TYR A 97 9.90 -18.36 18.82
CA TYR A 97 10.37 -18.13 17.45
C TYR A 97 9.76 -16.88 16.82
N TYR A 98 8.77 -16.26 17.46
CA TYR A 98 8.08 -15.08 16.93
C TYR A 98 9.07 -14.00 16.50
N LYS A 99 10.03 -13.62 17.37
CA LYS A 99 11.02 -12.57 17.07
C LYS A 99 11.93 -12.91 15.88
N SER A 100 12.31 -14.18 15.71
CA SER A 100 13.13 -14.58 14.57
C SER A 100 12.32 -14.53 13.28
N THR A 101 11.08 -15.00 13.29
CA THR A 101 10.21 -14.99 12.11
C THR A 101 9.76 -13.57 11.75
N GLU A 102 9.52 -12.71 12.73
CA GLU A 102 9.23 -11.29 12.53
C GLU A 102 10.41 -10.60 11.84
N LYS A 103 11.63 -10.86 12.31
CA LYS A 103 12.84 -10.31 11.69
C LYS A 103 13.04 -10.81 10.26
N GLU A 104 12.79 -12.09 9.98
CA GLU A 104 12.88 -12.64 8.62
C GLU A 104 11.89 -11.96 7.66
N LEU A 105 10.66 -11.70 8.11
CA LEU A 105 9.66 -10.98 7.32
C LEU A 105 10.05 -9.51 7.10
N ASP A 106 10.53 -8.83 8.15
CA ASP A 106 10.98 -7.44 8.06
C ASP A 106 12.17 -7.28 7.10
N GLU A 107 13.14 -8.20 7.12
CA GLU A 107 14.28 -8.21 6.20
C GLU A 107 13.87 -8.53 4.74
N PHE A 108 12.74 -9.21 4.53
CA PHE A 108 12.19 -9.48 3.20
C PHE A 108 11.44 -8.29 2.62
N CYS A 109 10.76 -7.51 3.45
CA CYS A 109 9.99 -6.35 3.03
C CYS A 109 10.88 -5.16 2.62
N ASP A 110 10.30 -4.23 1.86
CA ASP A 110 10.96 -2.98 1.49
C ASP A 110 11.32 -2.17 2.74
N THR A 111 12.52 -1.59 2.75
CA THR A 111 12.97 -0.71 3.83
C THR A 111 12.11 0.56 3.89
N TYR A 112 11.84 1.03 5.10
CA TYR A 112 11.16 2.29 5.37
C TYR A 112 12.01 3.18 6.29
N PHE A 113 11.59 4.44 6.46
CA PHE A 113 12.25 5.37 7.37
C PHE A 113 11.62 5.28 8.76
N ASP A 114 12.46 5.18 9.80
CA ASP A 114 11.99 5.02 11.17
C ASP A 114 11.57 6.35 11.82
N ASN A 115 12.06 7.47 11.29
CA ASN A 115 11.87 8.79 11.90
C ASN A 115 11.99 9.94 10.89
N ASP A 116 11.48 11.11 11.29
CA ASP A 116 11.51 12.34 10.49
C ASP A 116 12.92 12.78 10.07
N THR A 117 13.95 12.43 10.85
CA THR A 117 15.34 12.83 10.52
C THR A 117 15.86 12.07 9.29
N GLU A 118 15.55 10.78 9.20
CA GLU A 118 15.87 9.96 8.02
C GLU A 118 15.10 10.42 6.79
N ILE A 119 13.81 10.74 6.94
CA ILE A 119 12.98 11.31 5.88
C ILE A 119 13.60 12.63 5.39
N GLU A 120 13.93 13.56 6.30
CA GLU A 120 14.54 14.84 5.93
C GLU A 120 15.85 14.66 5.17
N LYS A 121 16.70 13.74 5.63
CA LYS A 121 17.99 13.44 5.01
C LYS A 121 17.79 12.87 3.61
N TYR A 122 16.91 11.88 3.47
CA TYR A 122 16.61 11.26 2.19
C TYR A 122 16.03 12.28 1.19
N CYS A 123 15.10 13.13 1.63
CA CYS A 123 14.54 14.19 0.79
C CYS A 123 15.60 15.16 0.29
N LYS A 124 16.55 15.58 1.16
CA LYS A 124 17.68 16.43 0.75
C LYS A 124 18.59 15.74 -0.27
N GLU A 125 18.96 14.48 -0.03
CA GLU A 125 19.84 13.71 -0.89
C GLU A 125 19.22 13.40 -2.27
N LYS A 126 17.91 13.16 -2.29
CA LYS A 126 17.14 12.84 -3.51
C LYS A 126 16.48 14.05 -4.17
N TYR A 127 16.72 15.26 -3.66
CA TYR A 127 16.10 16.50 -4.14
C TYR A 127 14.56 16.43 -4.16
N ILE A 128 13.97 15.74 -3.18
CA ILE A 128 12.53 15.65 -3.01
C ILE A 128 12.06 16.85 -2.16
N PRO A 129 11.07 17.63 -2.62
CA PRO A 129 10.50 18.71 -1.82
C PRO A 129 9.94 18.17 -0.48
N ASN A 130 10.27 18.82 0.63
CA ASN A 130 9.83 18.42 1.98
C ASN A 130 8.93 19.47 2.65
N GLY A 131 8.15 20.21 1.85
CA GLY A 131 7.00 21.01 2.31
C GLY A 131 7.20 21.96 3.50
N LYS A 132 8.42 22.47 3.74
CA LYS A 132 8.68 23.58 4.66
C LYS A 132 8.08 24.87 4.11
#